data_AF-A0A3S5HIP5-F1
#
_entry.id   AF-A0A3S5HIP5-F1
#
_cell.length_a   1.000
_cell.length_b   1.000
_cell.length_c   1.000
_cell.angle_alpha   90.00
_cell.angle_beta   90.00
_cell.angle_gamma   90.00
#
_symmetry.space_group_name_H-M   'P 1'
#
loop_
_entity.id
_entity.type
_entity.pdbx_description
1 polymer ?
#
loop_
_entity_poly.entity_id
_entity_poly.type
_entity_poly.pdbx_seq_one_letter_code
_entity_poly.pdbx_strand_id
1 'polypeptide(L)'
;KDAVQAQLDKHRAFFSRTLYYKSMLDSKNKVFKNIIKSVDQAGNIDTNEANLRMQQMNDRFNYVSQNAQLWDQKLQEAVRCWHNFRECERVISDWLLKAEQLISEKHIDTKEIVESHKVFFERVNERWIHDLIQTAQDLRNCLPSDQQKPIVNSVERLQAKWREVLSFAPLHLMRLEFRLDETTFNQYIKEIEKEINFEQQAFNKQENINAIISRNKDFFVNRGVVLEVEHCIENMKKISESYTKWQPSDNSLHDTVTSIEQQWELITQKV
;
A
#
# COMPACT_ATOMS: atom_id res chain seq x y z
N LYS A 1 2.26 19.57 -10.97
CA LYS A 1 1.70 20.15 -9.73
C LYS A 1 1.37 21.62 -9.93
N ASP A 2 2.28 22.39 -10.53
CA ASP A 2 2.14 23.85 -10.65
C ASP A 2 1.12 24.31 -11.70
N ALA A 3 0.91 23.54 -12.78
CA ALA A 3 0.01 23.96 -13.87
C ALA A 3 -1.47 24.02 -13.47
N VAL A 4 -1.98 23.03 -12.73
CA VAL A 4 -3.40 22.98 -12.30
C VAL A 4 -3.67 24.02 -11.21
N GLN A 5 -2.74 24.16 -10.25
CA GLN A 5 -2.84 25.17 -9.21
C GLN A 5 -2.74 26.59 -9.80
N ALA A 6 -1.82 26.82 -10.73
CA ALA A 6 -1.71 28.11 -11.43
C ALA A 6 -2.97 28.43 -12.26
N GLN A 7 -3.64 27.43 -12.84
CA GLN A 7 -4.90 27.66 -13.53
C GLN A 7 -6.06 27.97 -12.59
N LEU A 8 -6.13 27.32 -11.42
CA LEU A 8 -7.06 27.70 -10.36
C LEU A 8 -6.84 29.14 -9.90
N ASP A 9 -5.59 29.56 -9.71
CA ASP A 9 -5.28 30.91 -9.24
C ASP A 9 -5.64 31.97 -10.30
N LYS A 10 -5.42 31.67 -11.59
CA LYS A 10 -5.92 32.50 -12.70
C LYS A 10 -7.44 32.60 -12.70
N HIS A 11 -8.15 31.49 -12.47
CA HIS A 11 -9.61 31.48 -12.37
C HIS A 11 -10.12 32.29 -11.17
N ARG A 12 -9.51 32.14 -9.99
CA ARG A 12 -9.84 32.94 -8.80
C ARG A 12 -9.67 34.44 -9.06
N ALA A 13 -8.58 34.82 -9.73
CA ALA A 13 -8.33 36.21 -10.13
C ALA A 13 -9.33 36.71 -11.19
N PHE A 14 -9.82 35.83 -12.07
CA PHE A 14 -10.88 36.15 -13.01
C PHE A 14 -12.21 36.43 -12.28
N PHE A 15 -12.63 35.55 -11.37
CA PHE A 15 -13.89 35.70 -10.63
C PHE A 15 -13.95 36.92 -9.72
N SER A 16 -12.84 37.25 -9.05
CA SER A 16 -12.78 38.47 -8.24
C SER A 16 -13.01 39.71 -9.10
N ARG A 17 -12.49 39.72 -10.35
CA ARG A 17 -12.74 40.79 -11.33
C ARG A 17 -14.14 40.72 -11.94
N THR A 18 -14.73 39.54 -12.11
CA THR A 18 -16.10 39.39 -12.64
C THR A 18 -17.14 40.09 -11.77
N LEU A 19 -17.01 40.03 -10.44
CA LEU A 19 -17.91 40.74 -9.51
C LEU A 19 -17.87 42.26 -9.72
N TYR A 20 -16.65 42.80 -9.88
CA TYR A 20 -16.45 44.21 -10.21
C TYR A 20 -17.09 44.57 -11.56
N TYR A 21 -16.85 43.76 -12.61
CA TYR A 21 -17.42 44.01 -13.93
C TYR A 21 -18.95 43.90 -13.95
N LYS A 22 -19.53 43.01 -13.16
CA LYS A 22 -20.98 42.90 -12.99
C LYS A 22 -21.56 44.17 -12.39
N SER A 23 -20.98 44.67 -11.30
CA SER A 23 -21.40 45.93 -10.67
C SER A 23 -21.27 47.13 -11.63
N MET A 24 -20.19 47.19 -12.40
CA MET A 24 -19.97 48.24 -13.41
C MET A 24 -21.00 48.15 -14.56
N LEU A 25 -21.33 46.95 -15.02
CA LEU A 25 -22.34 46.71 -16.05
C LEU A 25 -23.75 47.09 -15.55
N ASP A 26 -24.09 46.77 -14.31
CA ASP A 26 -25.36 47.18 -13.69
C ASP A 26 -25.48 48.70 -13.60
N SER A 27 -24.39 49.39 -13.23
CA SER A 27 -24.34 50.85 -13.24
C SER A 27 -24.52 51.42 -14.65
N LYS A 28 -23.86 50.86 -15.66
CA LYS A 28 -24.01 51.29 -17.07
C LYS A 28 -25.42 51.02 -17.59
N ASN A 29 -26.03 49.88 -17.25
CA ASN A 29 -27.44 49.57 -17.53
C ASN A 29 -28.38 50.61 -16.92
N LYS A 30 -28.13 51.05 -15.69
CA LYS A 30 -28.94 52.07 -15.02
C LYS A 30 -28.84 53.43 -15.73
N VAL A 31 -27.62 53.86 -16.08
CA VAL A 31 -27.39 55.11 -16.82
C VAL A 31 -28.02 55.04 -18.21
N PHE A 32 -27.81 53.94 -18.94
CA PHE A 32 -28.40 53.73 -20.26
C PHE A 32 -29.93 53.81 -20.25
N LYS A 33 -30.58 53.13 -19.30
CA LYS A 33 -32.04 53.20 -19.12
C LYS A 33 -32.53 54.63 -18.88
N ASN A 34 -31.78 55.44 -18.13
CA ASN A 34 -32.14 56.84 -17.89
C ASN A 34 -31.97 57.71 -19.14
N ILE A 35 -30.91 57.48 -19.93
CA ILE A 35 -30.69 58.19 -21.20
C ILE A 35 -31.81 57.87 -22.18
N ILE A 36 -32.13 56.59 -22.39
CA ILE A 36 -33.22 56.16 -23.28
C ILE A 36 -34.55 56.81 -22.89
N LYS A 37 -34.91 56.78 -21.60
CA LYS A 37 -36.12 57.44 -21.11
C LYS A 37 -36.16 58.94 -21.40
N SER A 38 -35.02 59.62 -21.30
CA SER A 38 -34.94 61.07 -21.55
C SER A 38 -35.01 61.40 -23.05
N VAL A 39 -34.44 60.53 -23.88
CA VAL A 39 -34.41 60.66 -25.35
C VAL A 39 -35.77 60.32 -25.95
N ASP A 40 -36.45 59.27 -25.47
CA ASP A 40 -37.81 58.90 -25.91
C ASP A 40 -38.82 60.02 -25.61
N GLN A 41 -38.65 60.75 -24.50
CA GLN A 41 -39.48 61.92 -24.17
C GLN A 41 -39.30 63.10 -25.15
N ALA A 42 -38.16 63.18 -25.83
CA ALA A 42 -37.87 64.23 -26.82
C ALA A 42 -38.36 63.88 -28.24
N GLY A 43 -38.84 62.65 -28.47
CA GLY A 43 -39.62 62.23 -29.66
C GLY A 43 -38.88 62.14 -31.00
N ASN A 44 -37.60 62.53 -31.08
CA ASN A 44 -36.93 62.80 -32.36
C ASN A 44 -35.68 61.92 -32.66
N ILE A 45 -35.36 60.91 -31.86
CA ILE A 45 -34.13 60.11 -31.99
C ILE A 45 -34.45 58.61 -31.93
N ASP A 46 -33.98 57.85 -32.94
CA ASP A 46 -34.10 56.38 -32.97
C ASP A 46 -33.12 55.72 -31.98
N THR A 47 -33.65 54.97 -31.03
CA THR A 47 -32.87 54.30 -29.97
C THR A 47 -32.69 52.80 -30.21
N ASN A 48 -33.22 52.24 -31.30
CA ASN A 48 -33.23 50.80 -31.56
C ASN A 48 -31.81 50.18 -31.63
N GLU A 49 -30.89 50.82 -32.35
CA GLU A 49 -29.51 50.33 -32.46
C GLU A 49 -28.80 50.35 -31.09
N ALA A 50 -29.02 51.39 -30.30
CA ALA A 50 -28.43 51.52 -28.97
C ALA A 50 -28.97 50.44 -28.02
N ASN A 51 -30.28 50.17 -28.06
CA ASN A 51 -30.92 49.09 -27.30
C ASN A 51 -30.35 47.72 -27.70
N LEU A 52 -30.20 47.46 -29.00
CA LEU A 52 -29.61 46.23 -29.52
C LEU A 52 -28.17 46.03 -29.02
N ARG A 53 -27.32 47.06 -29.08
CA ARG A 53 -25.94 46.99 -28.59
C ARG A 53 -25.89 46.73 -27.08
N MET A 54 -26.78 47.35 -26.30
CA MET A 54 -26.85 47.12 -24.86
C MET A 54 -27.28 45.69 -24.53
N GLN A 55 -28.27 45.16 -25.25
CA GLN A 55 -28.71 43.78 -25.12
C GLN A 55 -27.57 42.81 -25.45
N GLN A 56 -26.91 42.98 -26.61
CA GLN A 56 -25.77 42.14 -27.00
C GLN A 56 -24.62 42.16 -25.97
N MET A 57 -24.35 43.31 -25.36
CA MET A 57 -23.33 43.41 -24.30
C MET A 57 -23.73 42.60 -23.06
N ASN A 58 -24.99 42.72 -22.62
CA ASN A 58 -25.51 41.95 -21.49
C ASN A 58 -25.49 40.44 -21.79
N ASP A 59 -25.90 40.03 -22.99
CA ASP A 59 -25.92 38.62 -23.40
C ASP A 59 -24.50 38.03 -23.44
N ARG A 60 -23.53 38.76 -24.00
CA ARG A 60 -22.12 38.35 -24.00
C ARG A 60 -21.54 38.26 -22.59
N PHE A 61 -21.85 39.23 -21.72
CA PHE A 61 -21.39 39.19 -20.33
C PHE A 61 -21.97 37.99 -19.58
N ASN A 62 -23.26 37.73 -19.74
CA ASN A 62 -23.94 36.58 -19.14
C ASN A 62 -23.34 35.26 -19.65
N TYR A 63 -23.14 35.12 -20.96
CA TYR A 63 -22.50 33.95 -21.55
C TYR A 63 -21.10 33.70 -20.97
N VAL A 64 -20.25 34.72 -20.92
CA VAL A 64 -18.89 34.59 -20.37
C VAL A 64 -18.93 34.26 -18.87
N SER A 65 -19.80 34.92 -18.10
CA SER A 65 -19.92 34.69 -16.66
C SER A 65 -20.39 33.27 -16.33
N GLN A 66 -21.39 32.75 -17.07
CA GLN A 66 -21.89 31.39 -16.88
C GLN A 66 -20.84 30.35 -17.26
N ASN A 67 -20.17 30.52 -18.40
CA ASN A 67 -19.10 29.62 -18.82
C ASN A 67 -17.94 29.62 -17.83
N ALA A 68 -17.55 30.78 -17.31
CA ALA A 68 -16.53 30.86 -16.29
C ALA A 68 -16.92 30.02 -15.07
N GLN A 69 -18.13 30.22 -14.52
CA GLN A 69 -18.63 29.46 -13.36
C GLN A 69 -18.61 27.94 -13.60
N LEU A 70 -19.01 27.49 -14.78
CA LEU A 70 -18.94 26.06 -15.14
C LEU A 70 -17.50 25.55 -15.16
N TRP A 71 -16.57 26.34 -15.69
CA TRP A 71 -15.14 25.99 -15.68
C TRP A 71 -14.56 25.95 -14.27
N ASP A 72 -14.98 26.84 -13.38
CA ASP A 72 -14.56 26.81 -11.97
C ASP A 72 -14.99 25.53 -11.28
N GLN A 73 -16.25 25.14 -11.44
CA GLN A 73 -16.78 23.88 -10.89
C GLN A 73 -16.00 22.68 -11.43
N LYS A 74 -15.75 22.64 -12.75
CA LYS A 74 -14.96 21.57 -13.38
C LYS A 74 -13.53 21.51 -12.86
N LEU A 75 -12.87 22.67 -12.68
CA LEU A 75 -11.50 22.73 -12.16
C LEU A 75 -11.43 22.32 -10.69
N GLN A 76 -12.37 22.77 -9.86
CA GLN A 76 -12.46 22.35 -8.47
C GLN A 76 -12.66 20.84 -8.34
N GLU A 77 -13.55 20.27 -9.16
CA GLU A 77 -13.76 18.83 -9.22
C GLU A 77 -12.50 18.07 -9.67
N ALA A 78 -11.85 18.53 -10.74
CA ALA A 78 -10.61 17.92 -11.22
C ALA A 78 -9.50 17.94 -10.15
N VAL A 79 -9.40 19.03 -9.37
CA VAL A 79 -8.44 19.15 -8.26
C VAL A 79 -8.76 18.18 -7.13
N ARG A 80 -10.04 18.02 -6.80
CA ARG A 80 -10.51 17.03 -5.82
C ARG A 80 -10.16 15.61 -6.27
N CYS A 81 -10.50 15.23 -7.50
CA CYS A 81 -10.16 13.91 -8.06
C CYS A 81 -8.65 13.67 -8.06
N TRP A 82 -7.85 14.69 -8.41
CA TRP A 82 -6.39 14.62 -8.37
C TRP A 82 -5.86 14.35 -6.96
N HIS A 83 -6.42 15.05 -5.97
CA HIS A 83 -6.01 14.88 -4.58
C HIS A 83 -6.34 13.47 -4.07
N ASN A 84 -7.55 12.98 -4.32
CA ASN A 84 -7.98 11.64 -3.92
C ASN A 84 -7.11 10.56 -4.57
N PHE A 85 -6.88 10.66 -5.88
CA PHE A 85 -6.02 9.71 -6.61
C PHE A 85 -4.59 9.70 -6.05
N ARG A 86 -4.03 10.88 -5.77
CA ARG A 86 -2.67 10.98 -5.20
C ARG A 86 -2.58 10.41 -3.80
N GLU A 87 -3.61 10.56 -2.98
CA GLU A 87 -3.61 9.98 -1.64
C GLU A 87 -3.69 8.45 -1.71
N CYS A 88 -4.52 7.88 -2.58
CA CYS A 88 -4.52 6.44 -2.83
C CYS A 88 -3.16 5.95 -3.36
N GLU A 89 -2.58 6.66 -4.34
CA GLU A 89 -1.26 6.36 -4.89
C GLU A 89 -0.18 6.36 -3.80
N ARG A 90 -0.21 7.34 -2.91
CA ARG A 90 0.73 7.50 -1.80
C ARG A 90 0.61 6.36 -0.78
N VAL A 91 -0.61 6.08 -0.30
CA VAL A 91 -0.86 5.03 0.70
C VAL A 91 -0.37 3.67 0.20
N ILE A 92 -0.68 3.33 -1.05
CA ILE A 92 -0.25 2.06 -1.66
C ILE A 92 1.27 2.05 -1.85
N SER A 93 1.86 3.14 -2.34
CA SER A 93 3.31 3.23 -2.54
C SER A 93 4.08 3.10 -1.24
N ASP A 94 3.64 3.77 -0.18
CA ASP A 94 4.26 3.72 1.15
C ASP A 94 4.19 2.30 1.73
N TRP A 95 3.04 1.63 1.60
CA TRP A 95 2.90 0.24 2.00
C TRP A 95 3.80 -0.70 1.19
N LEU A 96 3.84 -0.55 -0.14
CA LEU A 96 4.70 -1.35 -1.02
C LEU A 96 6.18 -1.18 -0.67
N LEU A 97 6.62 0.06 -0.43
CA LEU A 97 8.00 0.33 -0.01
C LEU A 97 8.32 -0.38 1.31
N LYS A 98 7.40 -0.36 2.28
CA LYS A 98 7.60 -1.07 3.54
C LYS A 98 7.60 -2.60 3.34
N ALA A 99 6.72 -3.12 2.50
CA ALA A 99 6.68 -4.54 2.16
C ALA A 99 7.97 -5.01 1.49
N GLU A 100 8.48 -4.25 0.50
CA GLU A 100 9.75 -4.52 -0.18
C GLU A 100 10.92 -4.51 0.84
N GLN A 101 10.93 -3.57 1.79
CA GLN A 101 11.94 -3.54 2.86
C GLN A 101 11.89 -4.79 3.74
N LEU A 102 10.71 -5.20 4.20
CA LEU A 102 10.53 -6.39 5.04
C LEU A 102 10.97 -7.65 4.28
N ILE A 103 10.57 -7.81 3.01
CA ILE A 103 10.97 -8.96 2.18
C ILE A 103 12.48 -9.00 1.96
N SER A 104 13.14 -7.84 1.88
CA SER A 104 14.59 -7.73 1.68
C SER A 104 15.43 -7.95 2.95
N GLU A 105 14.79 -7.99 4.12
CA GLU A 105 15.46 -8.08 5.41
C GLU A 105 16.08 -9.48 5.60
N LYS A 106 17.41 -9.54 5.78
CA LYS A 106 18.17 -10.81 5.81
C LYS A 106 18.31 -11.41 7.22
N HIS A 107 18.32 -10.56 8.24
CA HIS A 107 18.57 -10.94 9.64
C HIS A 107 17.26 -10.92 10.42
N ILE A 108 16.59 -12.07 10.47
CA ILE A 108 15.29 -12.24 11.12
C ILE A 108 15.40 -13.52 11.94
N ASP A 109 15.91 -13.35 13.15
CA ASP A 109 16.36 -14.46 13.99
C ASP A 109 15.52 -14.57 15.27
N THR A 110 14.42 -13.81 15.35
CA THR A 110 13.54 -13.76 16.53
C THR A 110 12.08 -13.92 16.14
N LYS A 111 11.33 -14.59 17.02
CA LYS A 111 9.90 -14.85 16.85
C LYS A 111 9.10 -13.55 16.77
N GLU A 112 9.50 -12.53 17.52
CA GLU A 112 8.87 -11.22 17.55
C GLU A 112 8.93 -10.52 16.18
N ILE A 113 10.05 -10.62 15.47
CA ILE A 113 10.20 -10.00 14.15
C ILE A 113 9.33 -10.75 13.12
N VAL A 114 9.34 -12.08 13.12
CA VAL A 114 8.49 -12.88 12.21
C VAL A 114 7.01 -12.60 12.43
N GLU A 115 6.57 -12.52 13.69
CA GLU A 115 5.19 -12.15 14.02
C GLU A 115 4.86 -10.73 13.54
N SER A 116 5.80 -9.79 13.69
CA SER A 116 5.62 -8.43 13.15
C SER A 116 5.45 -8.41 11.63
N HIS A 117 6.20 -9.25 10.89
CA HIS A 117 6.06 -9.38 9.44
C HIS A 117 4.70 -9.97 9.09
N LYS A 118 4.28 -11.03 9.78
CA LYS A 118 2.97 -11.68 9.60
C LYS A 118 1.83 -10.70 9.80
N VAL A 119 1.82 -10.00 10.94
CA VAL A 119 0.80 -8.99 11.26
C VAL A 119 0.77 -7.86 10.21
N PHE A 120 1.93 -7.46 9.66
CA PHE A 120 1.98 -6.44 8.61
C PHE A 120 1.27 -6.91 7.33
N PHE A 121 1.54 -8.13 6.86
CA PHE A 121 0.93 -8.67 5.65
C PHE A 121 -0.54 -9.06 5.84
N GLU A 122 -0.95 -9.50 7.04
CA GLU A 122 -2.37 -9.80 7.34
C GLU A 122 -3.25 -8.54 7.43
N ARG A 123 -2.68 -7.39 7.85
CA ARG A 123 -3.41 -6.11 7.93
C ARG A 123 -3.59 -5.40 6.60
N VAL A 124 -3.15 -6.01 5.50
CA VAL A 124 -3.29 -5.43 4.17
C VAL A 124 -4.77 -5.22 3.83
N ASN A 125 -5.12 -4.01 3.39
CA ASN A 125 -6.50 -3.70 3.01
C ASN A 125 -6.67 -3.90 1.50
N GLU A 126 -7.36 -4.96 1.10
CA GLU A 126 -7.65 -5.27 -0.31
C GLU A 126 -8.45 -4.16 -1.02
N ARG A 127 -9.16 -3.29 -0.28
CA ARG A 127 -9.92 -2.18 -0.86
C ARG A 127 -9.05 -1.07 -1.44
N TRP A 128 -7.78 -0.94 -1.03
CA TRP A 128 -6.92 0.13 -1.54
C TRP A 128 -6.78 0.12 -3.06
N ILE A 129 -6.68 -1.07 -3.66
CA ILE A 129 -6.61 -1.20 -5.12
C ILE A 129 -7.94 -0.82 -5.78
N HIS A 130 -9.07 -1.20 -5.18
CA HIS A 130 -10.38 -0.78 -5.66
C HIS A 130 -10.51 0.75 -5.63
N ASP A 131 -10.14 1.38 -4.51
CA ASP A 131 -10.21 2.83 -4.34
C ASP A 131 -9.26 3.57 -5.30
N LEU A 132 -8.07 3.01 -5.56
CA LEU A 132 -7.15 3.54 -6.57
C LEU A 132 -7.76 3.50 -7.97
N ILE A 133 -8.40 2.38 -8.36
CA ILE A 133 -9.05 2.26 -9.66
C ILE A 133 -10.21 3.26 -9.78
N GLN A 134 -11.05 3.35 -8.74
CA GLN A 134 -12.20 4.24 -8.74
C GLN A 134 -11.77 5.71 -8.84
N THR A 135 -10.84 6.15 -8.00
CA THR A 135 -10.33 7.52 -8.04
C THR A 135 -9.59 7.85 -9.34
N ALA A 136 -8.93 6.86 -9.96
CA ALA A 136 -8.34 7.01 -11.29
C ALA A 136 -9.40 7.16 -12.39
N GLN A 137 -10.51 6.41 -12.33
CA GLN A 137 -11.64 6.56 -13.26
C GLN A 137 -12.29 7.93 -13.13
N ASP A 138 -12.57 8.37 -11.91
CA ASP A 138 -13.13 9.70 -11.63
C ASP A 138 -12.22 10.80 -12.17
N LEU A 139 -10.91 10.70 -11.92
CA LEU A 139 -9.92 11.64 -12.43
C LEU A 139 -9.87 11.65 -13.96
N ARG A 140 -9.95 10.49 -14.62
CA ARG A 140 -9.98 10.40 -16.08
C ARG A 140 -11.24 11.06 -16.67
N ASN A 141 -12.38 10.97 -16.00
CA ASN A 141 -13.61 11.63 -16.43
C ASN A 141 -13.50 13.16 -16.37
N CYS A 142 -12.62 13.69 -15.51
CA CYS A 142 -12.36 15.12 -15.40
C CYS A 142 -11.27 15.64 -16.36
N LEU A 143 -10.54 14.76 -17.05
CA LEU A 143 -9.37 15.11 -17.86
C LEU A 143 -9.54 14.80 -19.35
N PRO A 144 -8.96 15.63 -20.24
CA PRO A 144 -8.93 15.33 -21.66
C PRO A 144 -8.06 14.09 -21.96
N SER A 145 -8.35 13.43 -23.08
CA SER A 145 -7.86 12.07 -23.41
C SER A 145 -6.33 11.97 -23.49
N ASP A 146 -5.66 13.04 -23.90
CA ASP A 146 -4.20 13.18 -23.97
C ASP A 146 -3.53 13.06 -22.59
N GLN A 147 -4.23 13.45 -21.52
CA GLN A 147 -3.70 13.43 -20.14
C GLN A 147 -4.09 12.17 -19.36
N GLN A 148 -4.92 11.29 -19.94
CA GLN A 148 -5.37 10.07 -19.24
C GLN A 148 -4.31 8.97 -19.21
N LYS A 149 -3.45 8.89 -20.24
CA LYS A 149 -2.47 7.79 -20.38
C LYS A 149 -1.50 7.66 -19.20
N PRO A 150 -0.91 8.74 -18.65
CA PRO A 150 -0.04 8.63 -17.47
C PRO A 150 -0.74 8.07 -16.22
N ILE A 151 -2.03 8.36 -16.05
CA ILE A 151 -2.82 7.86 -14.91
C ILE A 151 -2.99 6.36 -15.02
N VAL A 152 -3.40 5.89 -16.21
CA VAL A 152 -3.56 4.45 -16.50
C VAL A 152 -2.24 3.70 -16.24
N ASN A 153 -1.13 4.20 -16.78
CA ASN A 153 0.17 3.58 -16.57
C ASN A 153 0.57 3.53 -15.09
N SER A 154 0.26 4.55 -14.29
CA SER A 154 0.57 4.54 -12.85
C SER A 154 -0.25 3.49 -12.11
N VAL A 155 -1.56 3.39 -12.41
CA VAL A 155 -2.45 2.38 -11.83
C VAL A 155 -1.98 0.97 -12.18
N GLU A 156 -1.71 0.70 -13.46
CA GLU A 156 -1.25 -0.61 -13.92
C GLU A 156 0.07 -1.02 -13.24
N ARG A 157 1.01 -0.09 -13.11
CA ARG A 157 2.28 -0.33 -12.41
C ARG A 157 2.07 -0.66 -10.93
N LEU A 158 1.24 0.10 -10.23
CA LEU A 158 0.94 -0.15 -8.82
C LEU A 158 0.22 -1.47 -8.63
N GLN A 159 -0.74 -1.80 -9.48
CA GLN A 159 -1.44 -3.09 -9.45
C GLN A 159 -0.51 -4.27 -9.74
N ALA A 160 0.43 -4.13 -10.67
CA ALA A 160 1.42 -5.15 -10.95
C ALA A 160 2.30 -5.41 -9.72
N LYS A 161 2.90 -4.35 -9.15
CA LYS A 161 3.71 -4.44 -7.94
C LYS A 161 2.94 -5.00 -6.75
N TRP A 162 1.69 -4.56 -6.56
CA TRP A 162 0.82 -5.05 -5.50
C TRP A 162 0.59 -6.56 -5.59
N ARG A 163 0.21 -7.04 -6.78
CA ARG A 163 0.01 -8.48 -7.02
C ARG A 163 1.28 -9.27 -6.83
N GLU A 164 2.40 -8.75 -7.31
CA GLU A 164 3.72 -9.35 -7.14
C GLU A 164 4.04 -9.52 -5.65
N VAL A 165 4.02 -8.43 -4.87
CA VAL A 165 4.27 -8.47 -3.43
C VAL A 165 3.34 -9.44 -2.70
N LEU A 166 2.04 -9.42 -2.99
CA LEU A 166 1.08 -10.33 -2.36
C LEU A 166 1.29 -11.79 -2.77
N SER A 167 1.81 -12.06 -3.97
CA SER A 167 2.17 -13.42 -4.37
C SER A 167 3.44 -13.93 -3.66
N PHE A 168 4.39 -13.04 -3.37
CA PHE A 168 5.63 -13.37 -2.68
C PHE A 168 5.49 -13.43 -1.16
N ALA A 169 4.57 -12.66 -0.56
CA ALA A 169 4.45 -12.54 0.88
C ALA A 169 4.20 -13.88 1.62
N PRO A 170 3.29 -14.77 1.18
CA PRO A 170 3.10 -16.08 1.82
C PRO A 170 4.37 -16.92 1.80
N LEU A 171 5.05 -16.97 0.64
CA LEU A 171 6.30 -17.73 0.47
C LEU A 171 7.41 -17.19 1.38
N HIS A 172 7.51 -15.87 1.51
CA HIS A 172 8.45 -15.22 2.40
C HIS A 172 8.18 -15.57 3.87
N LEU A 173 6.93 -15.43 4.32
CA LEU A 173 6.54 -15.75 5.70
C LEU A 173 6.81 -17.22 6.05
N MET A 174 6.48 -18.15 5.15
CA MET A 174 6.77 -19.58 5.33
C MET A 174 8.26 -19.85 5.48
N ARG A 175 9.12 -19.20 4.68
CA ARG A 175 10.58 -19.32 4.82
C ARG A 175 11.09 -18.78 6.16
N LEU A 176 10.48 -17.72 6.68
CA LEU A 176 10.85 -17.16 7.99
C LEU A 176 10.42 -18.07 9.15
N GLU A 177 9.19 -18.59 9.11
CA GLU A 177 8.70 -19.56 10.08
C GLU A 177 9.58 -20.83 10.07
N PHE A 178 9.91 -21.34 8.88
CA PHE A 178 10.83 -22.48 8.72
C PHE A 178 12.19 -22.21 9.37
N ARG A 179 12.78 -21.03 9.12
CA ARG A 179 14.11 -20.69 9.66
C ARG A 179 14.12 -20.55 11.19
N LEU A 180 13.01 -20.10 11.78
CA LEU A 180 12.88 -20.05 13.24
C LEU A 180 12.86 -21.46 13.83
N ASP A 181 12.08 -22.37 13.24
CA ASP A 181 12.03 -23.76 13.68
C ASP A 181 13.39 -24.45 13.47
N GLU A 182 14.07 -24.18 12.35
CA GLU A 182 15.44 -24.67 12.09
C GLU A 182 16.44 -24.14 13.12
N THR A 183 16.36 -22.87 13.50
CA THR A 183 17.25 -22.28 14.52
C THR A 183 16.99 -22.88 15.89
N THR A 184 15.71 -23.09 16.22
CA THR A 184 15.27 -23.71 17.48
C THR A 184 15.72 -25.18 17.55
N PHE A 185 15.52 -25.94 16.47
CA PHE A 185 16.03 -27.30 16.30
C PHE A 185 17.54 -27.36 16.52
N ASN A 186 18.31 -26.52 15.82
CA ASN A 186 19.76 -26.49 15.94
C ASN A 186 20.22 -26.14 17.37
N GLN A 187 19.47 -25.32 18.10
CA GLN A 187 19.75 -25.04 19.50
C GLN A 187 19.52 -26.27 20.37
N TYR A 188 18.39 -26.98 20.21
CA TYR A 188 18.13 -28.22 20.95
C TYR A 188 19.16 -29.30 20.64
N ILE A 189 19.54 -29.48 19.37
CA ILE A 189 20.60 -30.42 18.99
C ILE A 189 21.91 -30.12 19.73
N LYS A 190 22.34 -28.85 19.77
CA LYS A 190 23.54 -28.46 20.51
C LYS A 190 23.42 -28.76 22.01
N GLU A 191 22.24 -28.62 22.59
CA GLU A 191 22.00 -28.93 24.00
C GLU A 191 22.04 -30.44 24.27
N ILE A 192 21.41 -31.24 23.41
CA ILE A 192 21.45 -32.70 23.46
C ILE A 192 22.88 -33.21 23.32
N GLU A 193 23.64 -32.73 22.33
CA GLU A 193 25.04 -33.13 22.14
C GLU A 193 25.92 -32.76 23.33
N LYS A 194 25.69 -31.59 23.95
CA LYS A 194 26.39 -31.20 25.18
C LYS A 194 26.07 -32.14 26.33
N GLU A 195 24.81 -32.52 26.50
CA GLU A 195 24.39 -33.44 27.56
C GLU A 195 24.97 -34.84 27.35
N ILE A 196 24.90 -35.39 26.14
CA ILE A 196 25.53 -36.68 25.80
C ILE A 196 27.04 -36.65 26.09
N ASN A 197 27.74 -35.59 25.69
CA ASN A 197 29.17 -35.44 25.97
C ASN A 197 29.46 -35.37 27.47
N PHE A 198 28.61 -34.70 28.25
CA PHE A 198 28.73 -34.62 29.70
C PHE A 198 28.55 -36.00 30.35
N GLU A 199 27.51 -36.75 29.95
CA GLU A 199 27.25 -38.11 30.44
C GLU A 199 28.40 -39.07 30.10
N GLN A 200 28.94 -39.00 28.88
CA GLN A 200 30.10 -39.79 28.46
C GLN A 200 31.35 -39.47 29.29
N GLN A 201 31.61 -38.19 29.58
CA GLN A 201 32.74 -37.80 30.42
C GLN A 201 32.58 -38.26 31.86
N ALA A 202 31.38 -38.13 32.45
CA ALA A 202 31.09 -38.62 33.80
C ALA A 202 31.24 -40.14 33.90
N PHE A 203 30.78 -40.87 32.88
CA PHE A 203 30.95 -42.32 32.79
C PHE A 203 32.42 -42.72 32.70
N ASN A 204 33.21 -42.06 31.85
CA ASN A 204 34.64 -42.32 31.70
C ASN A 204 35.45 -42.03 32.98
N LYS A 205 34.98 -41.10 33.82
CA LYS A 205 35.56 -40.79 35.14
C LYS A 205 35.10 -41.73 36.25
N GLN A 206 34.28 -42.75 35.92
CA GLN A 206 33.70 -43.69 36.88
C GLN A 206 32.87 -42.99 37.97
N GLU A 207 32.18 -41.90 37.61
CA GLU A 207 31.24 -41.23 38.51
C GLU A 207 30.03 -42.13 38.82
N ASN A 208 29.21 -41.73 39.80
CA ASN A 208 28.09 -42.53 40.27
C ASN A 208 27.06 -42.78 39.15
N ILE A 209 26.95 -44.04 38.72
CA ILE A 209 26.04 -44.48 37.64
C ILE A 209 24.59 -44.08 37.92
N ASN A 210 24.12 -44.13 39.16
CA ASN A 210 22.75 -43.75 39.50
C ASN A 210 22.50 -42.24 39.32
N ALA A 211 23.53 -41.42 39.56
CA ALA A 211 23.44 -39.98 39.32
C ALA A 211 23.39 -39.66 37.82
N ILE A 212 24.17 -40.38 37.00
CA ILE A 212 24.16 -40.26 35.53
C ILE A 212 22.78 -40.66 34.98
N ILE A 213 22.24 -41.81 35.37
CA ILE A 213 20.91 -42.28 34.92
C ILE A 213 19.81 -41.30 35.35
N SER A 214 19.86 -40.80 36.58
CA SER A 214 18.86 -39.84 37.06
C SER A 214 18.90 -38.53 36.27
N ARG A 215 20.08 -38.08 35.84
CA ARG A 215 20.25 -36.87 35.05
C ARG A 215 19.79 -37.06 33.61
N ASN A 216 20.13 -38.18 32.99
CA ASN A 216 19.63 -38.57 31.67
C ASN A 216 18.10 -38.57 31.65
N LYS A 217 17.48 -39.22 32.64
CA LYS A 217 16.02 -39.26 32.78
C LYS A 217 15.43 -37.86 32.98
N ASP A 218 16.07 -37.01 33.77
CA ASP A 218 15.62 -35.63 33.93
C ASP A 218 15.65 -34.87 32.60
N PHE A 219 16.77 -34.95 31.87
CA PHE A 219 16.95 -34.17 30.65
C PHE A 219 16.08 -34.67 29.49
N PHE A 220 16.07 -35.96 29.20
CA PHE A 220 15.38 -36.50 28.04
C PHE A 220 13.90 -36.81 28.29
N VAL A 221 13.53 -37.21 29.52
CA VAL A 221 12.15 -37.61 29.83
C VAL A 221 11.37 -36.49 30.52
N ASN A 222 11.90 -35.90 31.59
CA ASN A 222 11.13 -34.92 32.37
C ASN A 222 11.01 -33.56 31.66
N ARG A 223 12.05 -33.11 30.94
CA ARG A 223 12.04 -31.82 30.23
C ARG A 223 11.37 -31.88 28.86
N GLY A 224 11.11 -33.07 28.32
CA GLY A 224 10.42 -33.22 27.03
C GLY A 224 11.21 -32.72 25.81
N VAL A 225 12.54 -32.58 25.91
CA VAL A 225 13.39 -32.03 24.83
C VAL A 225 13.21 -32.78 23.51
N VAL A 226 13.06 -34.11 23.57
CA VAL A 226 12.83 -34.97 22.40
C VAL A 226 11.51 -34.61 21.69
N LEU A 227 10.44 -34.39 22.46
CA LEU A 227 9.12 -34.02 21.92
C LEU A 227 9.16 -32.64 21.25
N GLU A 228 9.86 -31.68 21.84
CA GLU A 228 10.03 -30.34 21.26
C GLU A 228 10.82 -30.39 19.95
N VAL A 229 11.86 -31.23 19.87
CA VAL A 229 12.61 -31.45 18.62
C VAL A 229 11.73 -32.09 17.55
N GLU A 230 10.98 -33.14 17.88
CA GLU A 230 10.03 -33.78 16.96
C GLU A 230 8.98 -32.78 16.47
N HIS A 231 8.48 -31.90 17.34
CA HIS A 231 7.54 -30.85 16.98
C HIS A 231 8.14 -29.84 15.99
N CYS A 232 9.40 -29.41 16.20
CA CYS A 232 10.10 -28.53 15.24
C CYS A 232 10.21 -29.19 13.86
N ILE A 233 10.59 -30.48 13.82
CA ILE A 233 10.70 -31.24 12.58
C ILE A 233 9.34 -31.38 11.88
N GLU A 234 8.28 -31.69 12.63
CA GLU A 234 6.93 -31.81 12.09
C GLU A 234 6.43 -30.49 11.50
N ASN A 235 6.68 -29.36 12.18
CA ASN A 235 6.31 -28.04 11.68
C ASN A 235 7.10 -27.68 10.41
N MET A 236 8.42 -27.90 10.41
CA MET A 236 9.26 -27.69 9.22
C MET A 236 8.80 -28.53 8.02
N LYS A 237 8.40 -29.79 8.24
CA LYS A 237 7.79 -30.66 7.20
C LYS A 237 6.51 -30.06 6.65
N LYS A 238 5.56 -29.68 7.52
CA LYS A 238 4.28 -29.07 7.11
C LYS A 238 4.50 -27.81 6.29
N ILE A 239 5.45 -26.96 6.70
CA ILE A 239 5.83 -25.75 5.97
C ILE A 239 6.42 -26.11 4.62
N SER A 240 7.37 -27.05 4.55
CA SER A 240 7.98 -27.51 3.30
C SER A 240 6.95 -28.07 2.31
N GLU A 241 6.05 -28.95 2.75
CA GLU A 241 5.00 -29.52 1.90
C GLU A 241 4.06 -28.45 1.37
N SER A 242 3.69 -27.50 2.22
CA SER A 242 2.85 -26.37 1.83
C SER A 242 3.60 -25.49 0.83
N TYR A 243 4.90 -25.24 1.04
CA TYR A 243 5.72 -24.40 0.18
C TYR A 243 5.88 -25.00 -1.22
N THR A 244 6.13 -26.31 -1.32
CA THR A 244 6.23 -27.02 -2.60
C THR A 244 4.93 -26.96 -3.42
N LYS A 245 3.76 -26.88 -2.77
CA LYS A 245 2.48 -26.67 -3.49
C LYS A 245 2.42 -25.32 -4.20
N TRP A 246 3.02 -24.28 -3.61
CA TRP A 246 3.09 -22.94 -4.19
C TRP A 246 4.24 -22.80 -5.19
N GLN A 247 5.40 -23.40 -4.91
CA GLN A 247 6.59 -23.34 -5.74
C GLN A 247 7.19 -24.74 -5.98
N PRO A 248 6.63 -25.53 -6.91
CA PRO A 248 7.05 -26.93 -7.14
C PRO A 248 8.47 -27.09 -7.68
N SER A 249 9.05 -26.03 -8.25
CA SER A 249 10.41 -26.04 -8.80
C SER A 249 11.50 -25.80 -7.76
N ASP A 250 11.14 -25.38 -6.54
CA ASP A 250 12.08 -25.07 -5.46
C ASP A 250 12.05 -26.17 -4.40
N ASN A 251 13.09 -27.01 -4.41
CA ASN A 251 13.26 -28.12 -3.46
C ASN A 251 14.10 -27.74 -2.23
N SER A 252 14.53 -26.48 -2.10
CA SER A 252 15.49 -26.07 -1.06
C SER A 252 15.02 -26.40 0.37
N LEU A 253 13.75 -26.13 0.69
CA LEU A 253 13.19 -26.45 2.01
C LEU A 253 13.07 -27.97 2.22
N HIS A 254 12.72 -28.71 1.17
CA HIS A 254 12.60 -30.17 1.25
C HIS A 254 13.95 -30.86 1.49
N ASP A 255 14.99 -30.40 0.78
CA ASP A 255 16.36 -30.88 0.97
C ASP A 255 16.86 -30.59 2.40
N THR A 256 16.50 -29.42 2.93
CA THR A 256 16.86 -29.01 4.30
C THR A 256 16.13 -29.88 5.34
N VAL A 257 14.83 -30.13 5.17
CA VAL A 257 14.07 -31.06 6.02
C VAL A 257 14.70 -32.45 6.02
N THR A 258 15.05 -32.97 4.85
CA THR A 258 15.68 -34.29 4.72
C THR A 258 17.01 -34.35 5.48
N SER A 259 17.84 -33.30 5.39
CA SER A 259 19.08 -33.20 6.15
C SER A 259 18.84 -33.13 7.67
N ILE A 260 17.82 -32.38 8.11
CA ILE A 260 17.45 -32.25 9.53
C ILE A 260 16.97 -33.59 10.09
N GLU A 261 16.16 -34.34 9.34
CA GLU A 261 15.71 -35.67 9.73
C GLU A 261 16.86 -36.66 9.87
N GLN A 262 17.80 -36.67 8.92
CA GLN A 262 19.00 -37.51 8.98
C GLN A 262 19.87 -37.15 10.20
N GLN A 263 20.05 -35.85 10.47
CA GLN A 263 20.78 -35.39 11.65
C GLN A 263 20.09 -35.84 12.95
N TRP A 264 18.76 -35.74 13.00
CA TRP A 264 17.98 -36.17 14.15
C TRP A 264 18.07 -37.68 14.39
N GLU A 265 17.98 -38.49 13.33
CA GLU A 265 18.13 -39.94 13.41
C GLU A 265 19.50 -40.35 13.99
N LEU A 266 20.58 -39.70 13.52
CA LEU A 266 21.94 -39.94 14.02
C LEU A 266 22.11 -39.57 15.50
N ILE A 267 21.39 -38.56 15.99
CA ILE A 267 21.45 -38.15 17.39
C ILE A 267 20.59 -39.07 18.25
N THR A 268 19.42 -39.47 17.75
CA THR A 268 18.51 -40.38 18.45
C THR A 268 19.16 -41.74 18.69
N GLN A 269 20.04 -42.19 17.79
CA GLN A 269 20.86 -43.40 17.99
C GLN A 269 21.89 -43.28 19.13
N LYS A 270 22.23 -42.06 19.58
CA LYS A 270 23.21 -41.81 20.65
C LYS A 270 22.57 -41.57 22.01
N VAL A 271 21.29 -41.23 22.05
CA VAL A 271 20.46 -41.04 23.25
C VAL A 271 19.95 -42.39 23.73
#